data_AF-A0A1U7VBQ9-F1
#
_entry.id   AF-A0A1U7VBQ9-F1
#
_cell.length_a   1.000
_cell.length_b   1.000
_cell.length_c   1.000
_cell.angle_alpha   90.00
_cell.angle_beta   90.00
_cell.angle_gamma   90.00
#
_symmetry.space_group_name_H-M   'P 1'
#
loop_
_entity.id
_entity.type
_entity.pdbx_description
1 polymer ?
#
loop_
_entity_poly.entity_id
_entity_poly.type
_entity_poly.pdbx_seq_one_letter_code
_entity_poly.pdbx_strand_id
1 'polypeptide(L)'
;MEHREEDVRVGANKYSERQAIGTAAHSQDKDYKEPPPAPLFEPGELMSWSFYRAGIAEFMATFLFLYITVLTVMGVSKSESKCPTVGIQGIAWAFGGMIFALVYCTAGISGGHINPAVTFGLFLARKLSVTRALFYMVMQCLGAICGAGVVKGFGKTLYQTKGGGANVVNPGYTKGDGLGAEIVGTFVLVYTVFSATDAKRSARDSHVPILAPLPIGFAVFLVHLATIPITGTGINPARSLGAAIIYNKEHAWNDHWIFWVGPFIGAALAALYHQVVIRAIPFKSK
;
A
#
# COMPACT_ATOMS: atom_id res chain seq x y z
N MET A 1 20.88 29.06 -5.87
CA MET A 1 19.43 28.79 -5.76
C MET A 1 18.82 28.54 -7.14
N GLU A 2 19.35 29.14 -8.21
CA GLU A 2 18.91 28.93 -9.60
C GLU A 2 18.93 27.46 -10.07
N HIS A 3 19.97 26.68 -9.76
CA HIS A 3 19.99 25.26 -10.15
C HIS A 3 18.88 24.40 -9.54
N ARG A 4 18.34 24.77 -8.37
CA ARG A 4 17.21 24.04 -7.74
C ARG A 4 15.86 24.44 -8.35
N GLU A 5 15.76 25.63 -8.92
CA GLU A 5 14.57 26.08 -9.65
C GLU A 5 14.54 25.53 -11.08
N GLU A 6 15.70 25.32 -11.69
CA GLU A 6 15.83 24.60 -12.96
C GLU A 6 15.37 23.15 -12.83
N ASP A 7 15.76 22.40 -11.80
CA ASP A 7 15.29 21.02 -11.60
C ASP A 7 13.75 20.93 -11.44
N VAL A 8 13.12 21.96 -10.87
CA VAL A 8 11.64 22.06 -10.77
C VAL A 8 11.01 22.36 -12.14
N ARG A 9 11.67 23.16 -12.98
CA ARG A 9 11.22 23.47 -14.36
C ARG A 9 11.49 22.34 -15.36
N VAL A 10 12.59 21.60 -15.20
CA VAL A 10 13.00 20.52 -16.09
C VAL A 10 12.22 19.23 -15.82
N GLY A 11 11.86 18.95 -14.55
CA GLY A 11 10.93 17.87 -14.21
C GLY A 11 9.52 18.11 -14.77
N ALA A 12 9.00 19.33 -14.64
CA ALA A 12 7.65 19.70 -15.09
C ALA A 12 7.39 19.49 -16.59
N ASN A 13 8.44 19.44 -17.43
CA ASN A 13 8.32 19.36 -18.88
C ASN A 13 8.73 18.02 -19.50
N LYS A 14 9.13 17.02 -18.69
CA LYS A 14 9.58 15.73 -19.25
C LYS A 14 8.42 14.85 -19.74
N TYR A 15 7.22 15.07 -19.21
CA TYR A 15 5.97 14.45 -19.66
C TYR A 15 4.93 15.56 -19.86
N SER A 16 4.77 16.03 -21.09
CA SER A 16 3.75 17.02 -21.42
C SER A 16 2.36 16.36 -21.45
N GLU A 17 1.56 16.57 -20.41
CA GLU A 17 0.11 16.34 -20.48
C GLU A 17 -0.64 17.64 -20.19
N ARG A 18 -0.89 18.42 -21.24
CA ARG A 18 -2.05 19.32 -21.24
C ARG A 18 -3.24 18.51 -21.71
N GLN A 19 -4.07 18.01 -20.79
CA GLN A 19 -5.43 17.62 -21.14
C GLN A 19 -6.41 18.38 -20.26
N ALA A 20 -7.26 19.19 -20.90
CA ALA A 20 -8.26 20.01 -20.23
C ALA A 20 -9.33 19.12 -19.59
N ILE A 21 -9.72 19.48 -18.36
CA ILE A 21 -10.83 18.83 -17.65
C ILE A 21 -12.14 19.41 -18.21
N GLY A 22 -12.87 18.62 -19.00
CA GLY A 22 -14.19 18.99 -19.51
C GLY A 22 -14.74 17.94 -20.48
N THR A 23 -16.07 17.80 -20.53
CA THR A 23 -16.85 16.91 -21.41
C THR A 23 -16.85 17.35 -22.87
N ALA A 24 -15.68 17.72 -23.41
CA ALA A 24 -15.52 17.85 -24.85
C ALA A 24 -15.26 16.46 -25.42
N ALA A 25 -16.27 15.91 -26.11
CA ALA A 25 -16.15 14.66 -26.84
C ALA A 25 -14.95 14.72 -27.80
N HIS A 26 -13.91 13.93 -27.51
CA HIS A 26 -12.83 13.72 -28.46
C HIS A 26 -13.31 12.69 -29.49
N SER A 27 -13.79 13.22 -30.62
CA SER A 27 -13.88 12.48 -31.87
C SER A 27 -12.49 12.13 -32.38
N GLN A 28 -12.29 10.84 -32.68
CA GLN A 28 -11.25 10.26 -33.54
C GLN A 28 -9.78 10.53 -33.17
N ASP A 29 -9.19 9.70 -32.30
CA ASP A 29 -7.79 9.28 -32.45
C ASP A 29 -7.44 8.05 -31.56
N LYS A 30 -7.06 6.95 -32.23
CA LYS A 30 -6.32 5.72 -31.80
C LYS A 30 -6.74 5.00 -30.50
N ASP A 31 -6.94 3.68 -30.63
CA ASP A 31 -6.90 2.74 -29.51
C ASP A 31 -5.73 3.06 -28.58
N TYR A 32 -6.01 3.14 -27.28
CA TYR A 32 -5.04 3.48 -26.26
C TYR A 32 -3.81 2.57 -26.37
N LYS A 33 -2.62 3.18 -26.53
CA LYS A 33 -1.34 2.47 -26.50
C LYS A 33 -0.80 2.47 -25.08
N GLU A 34 -0.58 1.29 -24.53
CA GLU A 34 0.06 1.16 -23.23
C GLU A 34 1.46 1.78 -23.22
N PRO A 35 1.84 2.50 -22.15
CA PRO A 35 3.20 2.98 -21.98
C PRO A 35 4.17 1.79 -21.92
N PRO A 36 5.41 1.96 -22.41
CA PRO A 36 6.39 0.90 -22.41
C PRO A 36 6.66 0.39 -20.98
N PRO A 37 6.99 -0.90 -20.80
CA PRO A 37 7.36 -1.43 -19.50
C PRO A 37 8.50 -0.63 -18.87
N ALA A 38 8.40 -0.34 -17.57
CA ALA A 38 9.46 0.36 -16.86
C ALA A 38 10.80 -0.38 -16.99
N PRO A 39 11.92 0.34 -17.13
CA PRO A 39 13.24 -0.25 -17.06
C PRO A 39 13.43 -0.91 -15.68
N LEU A 40 14.08 -2.07 -15.64
CA LEU A 40 14.33 -2.77 -14.37
C LEU A 40 15.25 -1.95 -13.46
N PHE A 41 16.20 -1.23 -14.05
CA PHE A 41 17.12 -0.36 -13.34
C PHE A 41 17.20 0.99 -14.05
N GLU A 42 17.03 2.08 -13.29
CA GLU A 42 17.07 3.44 -13.80
C GLU A 42 17.95 4.29 -12.86
N PRO A 43 19.28 4.31 -13.05
CA PRO A 43 20.20 4.94 -12.10
C PRO A 43 19.99 6.46 -11.98
N GLY A 44 19.41 7.10 -12.99
CA GLY A 44 19.03 8.51 -12.95
C GLY A 44 17.99 8.86 -11.88
N GLU A 45 17.22 7.88 -11.39
CA GLU A 45 16.24 8.11 -10.31
C GLU A 45 16.91 8.56 -9.01
N LEU A 46 18.11 8.07 -8.71
CA LEU A 46 18.85 8.41 -7.48
C LEU A 46 19.33 9.86 -7.44
N MET A 47 19.39 10.51 -8.61
CA MET A 47 19.75 11.93 -8.73
C MET A 47 18.51 12.83 -8.72
N SER A 48 17.30 12.26 -8.80
CA SER A 48 16.05 13.01 -8.88
C SER A 48 15.54 13.40 -7.50
N TRP A 49 15.30 14.69 -7.28
CA TRP A 49 14.66 15.15 -6.04
C TRP A 49 13.21 14.65 -5.91
N SER A 50 12.51 14.45 -7.02
CA SER A 50 11.15 13.88 -7.02
C SER A 50 11.13 12.43 -6.52
N PHE A 51 12.21 11.66 -6.72
CA PHE A 51 12.36 10.31 -6.16
C PHE A 51 12.38 10.32 -4.63
N TYR A 52 13.20 11.19 -4.03
CA TYR A 52 13.26 11.32 -2.56
C TYR A 52 11.98 11.88 -1.98
N ARG A 53 11.36 12.88 -2.63
CA ARG A 53 10.03 13.39 -2.25
C ARG A 53 8.98 12.30 -2.21
N ALA A 54 8.98 11.41 -3.20
CA ALA A 54 8.07 10.28 -3.25
C ALA A 54 8.33 9.28 -2.10
N GLY A 55 9.59 8.96 -1.79
CA GLY A 55 9.93 8.12 -0.64
C GLY A 55 9.53 8.73 0.70
N ILE A 56 9.71 10.05 0.87
CA ILE A 56 9.24 10.76 2.07
C ILE A 56 7.72 10.73 2.16
N ALA A 57 7.00 10.86 1.03
CA ALA A 57 5.55 10.74 1.01
C ALA A 57 5.08 9.34 1.43
N GLU A 58 5.71 8.27 0.95
CA GLU A 58 5.43 6.89 1.36
C GLU A 58 5.71 6.66 2.86
N PHE A 59 6.81 7.20 3.39
CA PHE A 59 7.12 7.17 4.82
C PHE A 59 6.05 7.87 5.65
N MET A 60 5.73 9.13 5.31
CA MET A 60 4.76 9.93 6.06
C MET A 60 3.36 9.34 6.00
N ALA A 61 2.95 8.85 4.84
CA ALA A 61 1.66 8.17 4.69
C ALA A 61 1.61 6.90 5.54
N THR A 62 2.65 6.06 5.51
CA THR A 62 2.67 4.82 6.30
C THR A 62 2.76 5.11 7.80
N PHE A 63 3.47 6.17 8.20
CA PHE A 63 3.47 6.68 9.57
C PHE A 63 2.05 7.04 10.04
N LEU A 64 1.34 7.89 9.29
CA LEU A 64 -0.01 8.33 9.64
C LEU A 64 -0.99 7.16 9.63
N PHE A 65 -0.84 6.23 8.69
CA PHE A 65 -1.62 5.01 8.59
C PHE A 65 -1.52 4.18 9.88
N LEU A 66 -0.30 3.85 10.31
CA LEU A 66 -0.09 3.06 11.53
C LEU A 66 -0.46 3.82 12.79
N TYR A 67 -0.18 5.13 12.84
CA TYR A 67 -0.56 5.99 13.95
C TYR A 67 -2.08 5.95 14.19
N ILE A 68 -2.89 6.26 13.17
CA ILE A 68 -4.35 6.29 13.32
C ILE A 68 -4.90 4.89 13.60
N THR A 69 -4.53 3.91 12.79
CA THR A 69 -5.15 2.58 12.87
C THR A 69 -4.80 1.84 14.16
N VAL A 70 -3.54 1.84 14.57
CA VAL A 70 -3.14 1.18 15.83
C VAL A 70 -3.72 1.92 17.03
N LEU A 71 -3.79 3.26 16.99
CA LEU A 71 -4.43 4.03 18.06
C LEU A 71 -5.94 3.71 18.17
N THR A 72 -6.65 3.56 17.05
CA THR A 72 -8.04 3.09 17.04
C THR A 72 -8.16 1.69 17.64
N VAL A 73 -7.29 0.75 17.26
CA VAL A 73 -7.26 -0.61 17.84
C VAL A 73 -7.05 -0.54 19.35
N MET A 74 -6.09 0.26 19.85
CA MET A 74 -5.86 0.43 21.29
C MET A 74 -7.06 1.09 21.98
N GLY A 75 -7.73 2.03 21.33
CA GLY A 75 -8.94 2.68 21.82
C GLY A 75 -10.13 1.74 21.96
N VAL A 76 -10.25 0.73 21.10
CA VAL A 76 -11.27 -0.33 21.21
C VAL A 76 -10.86 -1.36 22.27
N SER A 77 -9.61 -1.83 22.22
CA SER A 77 -9.12 -2.91 23.10
C SER A 77 -8.96 -2.52 24.57
N LYS A 78 -8.90 -1.22 24.89
CA LYS A 78 -8.85 -0.75 26.28
C LYS A 78 -10.16 -0.96 27.03
N SER A 79 -11.29 -0.99 26.34
CA SER A 79 -12.61 -1.13 26.95
C SER A 79 -12.91 -2.61 27.22
N GLU A 80 -13.62 -2.91 28.31
CA GLU A 80 -14.05 -4.26 28.66
C GLU A 80 -15.10 -4.78 27.68
N SER A 81 -16.00 -3.89 27.25
CA SER A 81 -16.99 -4.14 26.21
C SER A 81 -16.65 -3.34 24.95
N LYS A 82 -16.85 -3.96 23.79
CA LYS A 82 -16.69 -3.31 22.48
C LYS A 82 -17.87 -2.40 22.13
N CYS A 83 -19.04 -2.61 22.73
CA CYS A 83 -20.27 -1.86 22.44
C CYS A 83 -20.19 -0.33 22.64
N PRO A 84 -19.57 0.20 23.72
CA PRO A 84 -19.42 1.66 23.88
C PRO A 84 -18.28 2.27 23.05
N THR A 85 -17.58 1.48 22.24
CA THR A 85 -16.46 1.95 21.40
C THR A 85 -16.91 2.07 19.95
N VAL A 86 -16.00 2.45 19.05
CA VAL A 86 -16.25 2.38 17.59
C VAL A 86 -16.42 0.94 17.08
N GLY A 87 -16.18 -0.06 17.93
CA GLY A 87 -16.37 -1.48 17.63
C GLY A 87 -15.35 -2.02 16.63
N ILE A 88 -15.48 -3.31 16.30
CA ILE A 88 -14.62 -3.96 15.29
C ILE A 88 -14.88 -3.34 13.90
N GLN A 89 -16.12 -2.96 13.62
CA GLN A 89 -16.49 -2.24 12.39
C GLN A 89 -15.72 -0.92 12.27
N GLY A 90 -15.58 -0.17 13.36
CA GLY A 90 -14.79 1.07 13.39
C GLY A 90 -13.30 0.85 13.16
N ILE A 91 -12.75 -0.28 13.61
CA ILE A 91 -11.37 -0.68 13.27
C ILE A 91 -11.26 -0.88 11.76
N ALA A 92 -12.15 -1.67 11.14
CA ALA A 92 -12.13 -1.89 9.70
C ALA A 92 -12.25 -0.57 8.91
N TRP A 93 -13.12 0.34 9.36
CA TRP A 93 -13.23 1.69 8.79
C TRP A 93 -11.96 2.52 8.93
N ALA A 94 -11.27 2.46 10.06
CA ALA A 94 -10.01 3.18 10.24
C ALA A 94 -8.95 2.69 9.23
N PHE A 95 -8.82 1.38 9.01
CA PHE A 95 -7.88 0.83 8.04
C PHE A 95 -8.24 1.20 6.60
N GLY A 96 -9.47 0.96 6.16
CA GLY A 96 -9.88 1.27 4.79
C GLY A 96 -9.96 2.77 4.50
N GLY A 97 -10.49 3.55 5.44
CA GLY A 97 -10.62 5.01 5.32
C GLY A 97 -9.28 5.71 5.28
N MET A 98 -8.30 5.27 6.07
CA MET A 98 -6.93 5.83 6.01
C MET A 98 -6.24 5.49 4.69
N ILE A 99 -6.43 4.29 4.14
CA ILE A 99 -5.89 3.96 2.81
C ILE A 99 -6.54 4.85 1.75
N PHE A 100 -7.87 5.02 1.77
CA PHE A 100 -8.56 5.95 0.87
C PHE A 100 -7.95 7.37 0.95
N ALA A 101 -7.87 7.94 2.15
CA ALA A 101 -7.38 9.31 2.34
C ALA A 101 -5.91 9.48 1.93
N LEU A 102 -5.04 8.53 2.33
CA LEU A 102 -3.61 8.63 2.07
C LEU A 102 -3.25 8.35 0.61
N VAL A 103 -3.91 7.40 -0.05
CA VAL A 103 -3.76 7.20 -1.50
C VAL A 103 -4.21 8.46 -2.23
N TYR A 104 -5.34 9.06 -1.85
CA TYR A 104 -5.78 10.34 -2.44
C TYR A 104 -4.71 11.44 -2.31
N CYS A 105 -4.11 11.59 -1.13
CA CYS A 105 -3.08 12.61 -0.89
C CYS A 105 -1.77 12.34 -1.63
N THR A 106 -1.39 11.08 -1.84
CA THR A 106 -0.04 10.71 -2.30
C THR A 106 0.00 10.14 -3.71
N ALA A 107 -1.14 9.82 -4.35
CA ALA A 107 -1.17 9.23 -5.68
C ALA A 107 -0.45 10.09 -6.74
N GLY A 108 -0.60 11.42 -6.70
CA GLY A 108 0.11 12.32 -7.61
C GLY A 108 1.59 12.53 -7.30
N ILE A 109 2.07 12.06 -6.14
CA ILE A 109 3.44 12.28 -5.64
C ILE A 109 4.27 10.99 -5.76
N SER A 110 3.82 9.92 -5.11
CA SER A 110 4.52 8.63 -5.06
C SER A 110 3.85 7.52 -5.87
N GLY A 111 2.58 7.70 -6.24
CA GLY A 111 1.70 6.62 -6.71
C GLY A 111 0.80 6.05 -5.63
N GLY A 112 1.01 6.42 -4.36
CA GLY A 112 0.15 6.05 -3.24
C GLY A 112 0.13 4.55 -2.96
N HIS A 113 1.29 3.94 -2.71
CA HIS A 113 1.39 2.52 -2.44
C HIS A 113 1.06 2.18 -0.98
N ILE A 114 1.71 2.85 -0.01
CA ILE A 114 1.57 2.70 1.45
C ILE A 114 1.74 1.22 1.91
N ASN A 115 2.27 0.35 1.05
CA ASN A 115 2.23 -1.10 1.23
C ASN A 115 3.30 -1.80 0.36
N PRO A 116 4.20 -2.61 0.97
CA PRO A 116 5.17 -3.40 0.22
C PRO A 116 4.56 -4.37 -0.77
N ALA A 117 3.42 -5.01 -0.46
CA ALA A 117 2.76 -5.96 -1.35
C ALA A 117 2.19 -5.26 -2.60
N VAL A 118 1.63 -4.05 -2.45
CA VAL A 118 1.19 -3.22 -3.59
C VAL A 118 2.37 -2.81 -4.46
N THR A 119 3.45 -2.34 -3.82
CA THR A 119 4.70 -1.98 -4.50
C THR A 119 5.29 -3.16 -5.27
N PHE A 120 5.30 -4.34 -4.66
CA PHE A 120 5.76 -5.57 -5.26
C PHE A 120 4.89 -6.01 -6.45
N GLY A 121 3.57 -5.98 -6.31
CA GLY A 121 2.66 -6.33 -7.41
C GLY A 121 2.86 -5.43 -8.63
N LEU A 122 2.89 -4.11 -8.43
CA LEU A 122 3.15 -3.15 -9.50
C LEU A 122 4.55 -3.34 -10.12
N PHE A 123 5.54 -3.75 -9.32
CA PHE A 123 6.89 -4.04 -9.81
C PHE A 123 6.88 -5.27 -10.74
N LEU A 124 6.19 -6.36 -10.34
CA LEU A 124 6.02 -7.54 -11.19
C LEU A 124 5.30 -7.21 -12.51
N ALA A 125 4.37 -6.26 -12.49
CA ALA A 125 3.70 -5.74 -13.68
C ALA A 125 4.54 -4.71 -14.47
N ARG A 126 5.83 -4.56 -14.15
CA ARG A 126 6.78 -3.63 -14.79
C ARG A 126 6.28 -2.17 -14.82
N LYS A 127 5.64 -1.72 -13.74
CA LYS A 127 5.21 -0.31 -13.56
C LYS A 127 6.20 0.54 -12.76
N LEU A 128 7.21 -0.08 -12.16
CA LEU A 128 8.30 0.60 -11.44
C LEU A 128 9.61 -0.16 -11.57
N SER A 129 10.72 0.55 -11.38
CA SER A 129 12.07 -0.02 -11.31
C SER A 129 12.29 -0.79 -10.01
N VAL A 130 13.31 -1.67 -9.99
CA VAL A 130 13.76 -2.37 -8.77
C VAL A 130 14.21 -1.36 -7.70
N THR A 131 14.95 -0.32 -8.12
CA THR A 131 15.48 0.71 -7.20
C THR A 131 14.35 1.41 -6.46
N ARG A 132 13.31 1.84 -7.18
CA ARG A 132 12.14 2.49 -6.57
C ARG A 132 11.35 1.52 -5.71
N ALA A 133 11.18 0.27 -6.14
CA ALA A 133 10.45 -0.74 -5.38
C ALA A 133 11.09 -0.95 -4.00
N LEU A 134 12.40 -1.19 -3.96
CA LEU A 134 13.13 -1.40 -2.72
C LEU A 134 13.12 -0.16 -1.83
N PHE A 135 13.34 1.03 -2.41
CA PHE A 135 13.33 2.28 -1.65
C PHE A 135 11.96 2.52 -1.00
N TYR A 136 10.86 2.33 -1.74
CA TYR A 136 9.51 2.47 -1.19
C TYR A 136 9.24 1.47 -0.05
N MET A 137 9.59 0.19 -0.24
CA MET A 137 9.38 -0.83 0.80
C MET A 137 10.12 -0.48 2.10
N VAL A 138 11.36 0.03 2.01
CA VAL A 138 12.13 0.50 3.18
C VAL A 138 11.43 1.69 3.83
N MET A 139 11.07 2.73 3.07
CA MET A 139 10.42 3.92 3.60
C MET A 139 9.06 3.62 4.25
N GLN A 140 8.28 2.71 3.66
CA GLN A 140 7.03 2.23 4.23
C GLN A 140 7.26 1.52 5.58
N CYS A 141 8.24 0.61 5.65
CA CYS A 141 8.58 -0.09 6.89
C CYS A 141 9.03 0.88 8.00
N LEU A 142 9.88 1.84 7.67
CA LEU A 142 10.34 2.86 8.62
C LEU A 142 9.17 3.72 9.12
N GLY A 143 8.27 4.15 8.22
CA GLY A 143 7.08 4.90 8.58
C GLY A 143 6.18 4.11 9.53
N ALA A 144 5.95 2.83 9.23
CA ALA A 144 5.14 1.94 10.06
C ALA A 144 5.71 1.77 11.48
N ILE A 145 7.03 1.59 11.60
CA ILE A 145 7.73 1.47 12.89
C ILE A 145 7.55 2.77 13.70
N CYS A 146 7.78 3.93 13.09
CA CYS A 146 7.61 5.22 13.76
C CYS A 146 6.16 5.45 14.21
N GLY A 147 5.17 5.12 13.37
CA GLY A 147 3.75 5.29 13.69
C GLY A 147 3.32 4.44 14.88
N ALA A 148 3.66 3.15 14.87
CA ALA A 148 3.40 2.25 15.98
C ALA A 148 4.14 2.68 17.26
N GLY A 149 5.39 3.16 17.13
CA GLY A 149 6.22 3.65 18.23
C GLY A 149 5.58 4.83 18.97
N VAL A 150 5.03 5.80 18.24
CA VAL A 150 4.30 6.94 18.82
C VAL A 150 3.09 6.46 19.62
N VAL A 151 2.30 5.53 19.07
CA VAL A 151 1.12 4.99 19.77
C VAL A 151 1.50 4.27 21.07
N LYS A 152 2.58 3.49 21.06
CA LYS A 152 3.13 2.88 22.29
C LYS A 152 3.56 3.95 23.30
N GLY A 153 4.07 5.08 22.84
CA GLY A 153 4.45 6.23 23.66
C GLY A 153 3.29 6.81 24.49
N PHE A 154 2.07 6.84 23.94
CA PHE A 154 0.89 7.35 24.63
C PHE A 154 0.35 6.45 25.75
N GLY A 155 0.71 5.17 25.75
CA GLY A 155 0.14 4.22 26.71
C GLY A 155 0.88 2.89 26.71
N LYS A 156 2.13 2.87 27.18
CA LYS A 156 3.01 1.70 27.13
C LYS A 156 2.38 0.44 27.71
N THR A 157 1.79 0.52 28.90
CA THR A 157 1.17 -0.63 29.59
C THR A 157 -0.03 -1.16 28.81
N LEU A 158 -0.92 -0.27 28.37
CA LEU A 158 -2.08 -0.64 27.56
C LEU A 158 -1.64 -1.30 26.25
N TYR A 159 -0.69 -0.70 25.55
CA TYR A 159 -0.15 -1.21 24.29
C TYR A 159 0.40 -2.63 24.45
N GLN A 160 1.19 -2.87 25.49
CA GLN A 160 1.80 -4.18 25.73
C GLN A 160 0.80 -5.25 26.19
N THR A 161 -0.19 -4.87 26.98
CA THR A 161 -1.20 -5.81 27.51
C THR A 161 -2.31 -6.13 26.50
N LYS A 162 -2.56 -5.27 25.53
CA LYS A 162 -3.63 -5.41 24.53
C LYS A 162 -3.14 -5.76 23.12
N GLY A 163 -1.97 -6.36 23.00
CA GLY A 163 -1.45 -6.92 21.74
C GLY A 163 -0.77 -5.92 20.79
N GLY A 164 -0.69 -4.63 21.13
CA GLY A 164 0.04 -3.61 20.37
C GLY A 164 -0.43 -3.38 18.92
N GLY A 165 -1.59 -3.92 18.53
CA GLY A 165 -2.04 -3.95 17.15
C GLY A 165 -1.21 -4.86 16.23
N ALA A 166 -0.40 -5.77 16.81
CA ALA A 166 0.37 -6.76 16.05
C ALA A 166 -0.56 -7.79 15.38
N ASN A 167 -0.15 -8.27 14.21
CA ASN A 167 -0.82 -9.38 13.54
C ASN A 167 -0.30 -10.71 14.10
N VAL A 168 -1.21 -11.62 14.41
CA VAL A 168 -0.97 -12.96 14.94
C VAL A 168 -2.08 -13.87 14.43
N VAL A 169 -1.85 -15.18 14.35
CA VAL A 169 -2.96 -16.11 14.07
C VAL A 169 -3.78 -16.27 15.35
N ASN A 170 -5.08 -15.93 15.28
CA ASN A 170 -5.94 -16.00 16.46
C ASN A 170 -6.21 -17.46 16.89
N PRO A 171 -6.43 -17.70 18.19
CA PRO A 171 -6.80 -19.03 18.68
C PRO A 171 -8.01 -19.60 17.95
N GLY A 172 -7.95 -20.89 17.59
CA GLY A 172 -8.98 -21.57 16.80
C GLY A 172 -8.67 -21.63 15.30
N TYR A 173 -7.64 -20.92 14.82
CA TYR A 173 -7.15 -21.02 13.45
C TYR A 173 -5.75 -21.63 13.39
N THR A 174 -5.47 -22.34 12.32
CA THR A 174 -4.13 -22.87 12.02
C THR A 174 -3.29 -21.80 11.30
N LYS A 175 -1.96 -21.99 11.27
CA LYS A 175 -1.08 -21.14 10.45
C LYS A 175 -1.43 -21.20 8.96
N GLY A 176 -1.96 -22.33 8.48
CA GLY A 176 -2.45 -22.49 7.12
C GLY A 176 -3.66 -21.59 6.84
N ASP A 177 -4.61 -21.52 7.78
CA ASP A 177 -5.79 -20.63 7.67
C ASP A 177 -5.35 -19.16 7.63
N GLY A 178 -4.43 -18.78 8.53
CA GLY A 178 -3.85 -17.43 8.55
C GLY A 178 -3.16 -17.09 7.22
N LEU A 179 -2.32 -17.98 6.69
CA LEU A 179 -1.65 -17.78 5.40
C LEU A 179 -2.66 -17.67 4.24
N GLY A 180 -3.65 -18.55 4.18
CA GLY A 180 -4.68 -18.53 3.15
C GLY A 180 -5.50 -17.22 3.18
N ALA A 181 -5.91 -16.78 4.36
CA ALA A 181 -6.62 -15.51 4.53
C ALA A 181 -5.80 -14.31 4.06
N GLU A 182 -4.50 -14.26 4.40
CA GLU A 182 -3.60 -13.19 3.99
C GLU A 182 -3.34 -13.18 2.46
N ILE A 183 -3.23 -14.36 1.83
CA ILE A 183 -3.09 -14.49 0.38
C ILE A 183 -4.33 -13.94 -0.33
N VAL A 184 -5.52 -14.43 0.05
CA VAL A 184 -6.78 -14.04 -0.60
C VAL A 184 -7.09 -12.56 -0.34
N GLY A 185 -6.93 -12.09 0.90
CA GLY A 185 -7.15 -10.69 1.24
C GLY A 185 -6.22 -9.76 0.47
N THR A 186 -4.94 -10.12 0.33
CA THR A 186 -3.99 -9.32 -0.46
C THR A 186 -4.25 -9.40 -1.95
N PHE A 187 -4.69 -10.56 -2.46
CA PHE A 187 -5.15 -10.68 -3.85
C PHE A 187 -6.28 -9.70 -4.15
N VAL A 188 -7.32 -9.64 -3.30
CA VAL A 188 -8.44 -8.69 -3.45
C VAL A 188 -7.95 -7.25 -3.49
N LEU A 189 -7.05 -6.88 -2.56
CA LEU A 189 -6.46 -5.54 -2.52
C LEU A 189 -5.68 -5.23 -3.80
N VAL A 190 -4.70 -6.06 -4.16
CA VAL A 190 -3.78 -5.77 -5.26
C VAL A 190 -4.47 -5.88 -6.62
N TYR A 191 -5.45 -6.78 -6.77
CA TYR A 191 -6.29 -6.81 -7.96
C TYR A 191 -7.10 -5.51 -8.09
N THR A 192 -7.69 -5.01 -7.00
CA THR A 192 -8.38 -3.72 -6.99
C THR A 192 -7.43 -2.57 -7.33
N VAL A 193 -6.19 -2.58 -6.83
CA VAL A 193 -5.17 -1.58 -7.21
C VAL A 193 -4.95 -1.59 -8.72
N PHE A 194 -4.76 -2.77 -9.34
CA PHE A 194 -4.59 -2.88 -10.78
C PHE A 194 -5.80 -2.35 -11.56
N SER A 195 -7.02 -2.70 -11.16
CA SER A 195 -8.24 -2.19 -11.78
C SER A 195 -8.46 -0.69 -11.56
N ALA A 196 -7.88 -0.12 -10.50
CA ALA A 196 -7.94 1.29 -10.16
C ALA A 196 -6.78 2.11 -10.75
N THR A 197 -5.88 1.50 -11.52
CA THR A 197 -4.80 2.23 -12.21
C THR A 197 -5.37 3.10 -13.33
N ASP A 198 -5.10 4.40 -13.29
CA ASP A 198 -5.34 5.28 -14.42
C ASP A 198 -4.30 4.97 -15.50
N ALA A 199 -4.77 4.48 -16.64
CA ALA A 199 -3.92 4.10 -17.75
C ALA A 199 -3.22 5.33 -18.40
N LYS A 200 -3.78 6.53 -18.25
CA LYS A 200 -3.28 7.74 -18.90
C LYS A 200 -2.39 8.58 -17.98
N ARG A 201 -2.61 8.55 -16.66
CA ARG A 201 -1.92 9.45 -15.73
C ARG A 201 -0.86 8.74 -14.90
N SER A 202 0.30 9.38 -14.79
CA SER A 202 1.40 8.93 -13.93
C SER A 202 1.70 9.92 -12.80
N ALA A 203 2.22 9.40 -11.68
CA ALA A 203 2.74 10.19 -10.58
C ALA A 203 3.94 11.02 -11.05
N ARG A 204 4.11 12.16 -10.42
CA ARG A 204 5.04 13.21 -10.85
C ARG A 204 6.45 12.69 -11.14
N ASP A 205 6.95 13.05 -12.33
CA ASP A 205 8.29 12.73 -12.83
C ASP A 205 8.63 11.23 -12.81
N SER A 206 7.64 10.35 -12.99
CA SER A 206 7.79 8.89 -12.92
C SER A 206 6.85 8.14 -13.86
N HIS A 207 7.07 6.83 -14.01
CA HIS A 207 6.18 5.92 -14.75
C HIS A 207 5.10 5.26 -13.86
N VAL A 208 5.02 5.65 -12.58
CA VAL A 208 4.09 5.02 -11.62
C VAL A 208 2.68 5.51 -11.90
N PRO A 209 1.68 4.65 -12.12
CA PRO A 209 0.32 5.10 -12.43
C PRO A 209 -0.34 5.81 -11.24
N ILE A 210 -1.22 6.77 -11.51
CA ILE A 210 -2.14 7.34 -10.50
C ILE A 210 -3.22 6.30 -10.19
N LEU A 211 -3.55 6.16 -8.91
CA LEU A 211 -4.54 5.21 -8.42
C LEU A 211 -5.85 5.91 -8.05
N ALA A 212 -6.99 5.32 -8.42
CA ALA A 212 -8.30 5.73 -7.90
C ALA A 212 -8.45 5.28 -6.43
N PRO A 213 -8.50 6.20 -5.46
CA PRO A 213 -8.30 5.85 -4.05
C PRO A 213 -9.53 5.20 -3.39
N LEU A 214 -10.74 5.53 -3.84
CA LEU A 214 -11.98 5.07 -3.19
C LEU A 214 -12.16 3.54 -3.27
N PRO A 215 -12.06 2.89 -4.45
CA PRO A 215 -12.15 1.42 -4.52
C PRO A 215 -11.06 0.72 -3.69
N ILE A 216 -9.84 1.26 -3.68
CA ILE A 216 -8.71 0.67 -2.94
C ILE A 216 -8.96 0.72 -1.43
N GLY A 217 -9.40 1.86 -0.90
CA GLY A 217 -9.79 1.97 0.51
C GLY A 217 -10.94 1.05 0.88
N PHE A 218 -11.93 0.91 0.00
CA PHE A 218 -13.05 -0.04 0.19
C PHE A 218 -12.60 -1.50 0.16
N ALA A 219 -11.69 -1.89 -0.72
CA ALA A 219 -11.13 -3.25 -0.72
C ALA A 219 -10.43 -3.57 0.60
N VAL A 220 -9.63 -2.65 1.13
CA VAL A 220 -9.00 -2.81 2.45
C VAL A 220 -10.06 -2.93 3.54
N PHE A 221 -11.09 -2.07 3.54
CA PHE A 221 -12.19 -2.13 4.49
C PHE A 221 -12.90 -3.50 4.47
N LEU A 222 -13.31 -3.98 3.30
CA LEU A 222 -14.02 -5.25 3.14
C LEU A 222 -13.18 -6.44 3.59
N VAL A 223 -11.89 -6.47 3.22
CA VAL A 223 -10.97 -7.51 3.68
C VAL A 223 -10.88 -7.49 5.21
N HIS A 224 -10.76 -6.31 5.84
CA HIS A 224 -10.73 -6.22 7.30
C HIS A 224 -12.00 -6.76 7.97
N LEU A 225 -13.19 -6.53 7.39
CA LEU A 225 -14.43 -7.10 7.94
C LEU A 225 -14.38 -8.63 7.99
N ALA A 226 -13.76 -9.27 7.00
CA ALA A 226 -13.66 -10.72 6.91
C ALA A 226 -12.48 -11.31 7.70
N THR A 227 -11.31 -10.66 7.70
CA THR A 227 -10.05 -11.27 8.16
C THR A 227 -9.57 -10.79 9.53
N ILE A 228 -10.20 -9.77 10.14
CA ILE A 228 -9.88 -9.39 11.53
C ILE A 228 -10.00 -10.58 12.50
N PRO A 229 -11.05 -11.43 12.44
CA PRO A 229 -11.17 -12.58 13.34
C PRO A 229 -10.07 -13.65 13.18
N ILE A 230 -9.40 -13.72 12.03
CA ILE A 230 -8.40 -14.75 11.74
C ILE A 230 -7.00 -14.27 12.14
N THR A 231 -6.59 -13.08 11.65
CA THR A 231 -5.21 -12.59 11.79
C THR A 231 -5.09 -11.15 12.32
N GLY A 232 -6.21 -10.51 12.62
CA GLY A 232 -6.27 -9.04 12.77
C GLY A 232 -6.08 -8.27 11.46
N THR A 233 -6.02 -8.98 10.32
CA THR A 233 -5.76 -8.47 8.96
C THR A 233 -4.38 -7.83 8.77
N GLY A 234 -3.49 -8.54 8.10
CA GLY A 234 -2.18 -8.04 7.69
C GLY A 234 -2.28 -7.27 6.37
N ILE A 235 -2.36 -8.01 5.26
CA ILE A 235 -2.36 -7.62 3.83
C ILE A 235 -1.34 -6.53 3.43
N ASN A 236 -0.43 -6.20 4.33
CA ASN A 236 0.54 -5.12 4.24
C ASN A 236 1.75 -5.46 5.13
N PRO A 237 2.87 -5.91 4.53
CA PRO A 237 4.05 -6.31 5.28
C PRO A 237 4.66 -5.20 6.14
N ALA A 238 4.65 -3.95 5.70
CA ALA A 238 5.18 -2.82 6.48
C ALA A 238 4.36 -2.60 7.75
N ARG A 239 3.02 -2.65 7.64
CA ARG A 239 2.10 -2.56 8.79
C ARG A 239 2.33 -3.69 9.80
N SER A 240 2.50 -4.91 9.32
CA SER A 240 2.75 -6.05 10.20
C SER A 240 4.13 -5.98 10.84
N LEU A 241 5.16 -5.55 10.11
CA LEU A 241 6.52 -5.38 10.63
C LEU A 241 6.59 -4.27 11.68
N GLY A 242 6.03 -3.10 11.40
CA GLY A 242 6.04 -1.96 12.32
C GLY A 242 5.41 -2.31 13.67
N ALA A 243 4.26 -2.98 13.65
CA ALA A 243 3.61 -3.44 14.87
C ALA A 243 4.42 -4.55 15.58
N ALA A 244 4.97 -5.53 14.85
CA ALA A 244 5.78 -6.61 15.44
C ALA A 244 7.05 -6.09 16.13
N ILE A 245 7.78 -5.16 15.51
CA ILE A 245 8.99 -4.54 16.09
C ILE A 245 8.66 -3.77 17.37
N ILE A 246 7.59 -2.99 17.37
CA ILE A 246 7.26 -2.13 18.51
C ILE A 246 6.62 -2.93 19.65
N TYR A 247 5.83 -3.96 19.33
CA TYR A 247 5.25 -4.87 20.31
C TYR A 247 6.29 -5.80 20.92
N ASN A 248 7.15 -6.38 20.07
CA ASN A 248 8.28 -7.24 20.40
C ASN A 248 7.93 -8.38 21.38
N LYS A 249 7.01 -9.25 20.96
CA LYS A 249 6.64 -10.47 21.70
C LYS A 249 6.88 -11.70 20.83
N GLU A 250 7.36 -12.78 21.46
CA GLU A 250 7.75 -14.02 20.78
C GLU A 250 6.63 -14.61 19.90
N HIS A 251 5.41 -14.71 20.43
CA HIS A 251 4.29 -15.25 19.66
C HIS A 251 3.98 -14.42 18.39
N ALA A 252 4.18 -13.10 18.43
CA ALA A 252 3.99 -12.25 17.26
C ALA A 252 5.10 -12.46 16.21
N TRP A 253 6.33 -12.70 16.65
CA TRP A 253 7.44 -13.05 15.75
C TRP A 253 7.30 -14.45 15.14
N ASN A 254 6.77 -15.41 15.89
CA ASN A 254 6.57 -16.79 15.43
C ASN A 254 5.59 -16.92 14.26
N ASP A 255 4.68 -15.96 14.11
CA ASP A 255 3.72 -15.89 13.00
C ASP A 255 4.10 -14.84 11.95
N HIS A 256 5.13 -14.02 12.21
CA HIS A 256 5.43 -12.84 11.42
C HIS A 256 5.69 -13.12 9.94
N TRP A 257 6.31 -14.27 9.63
CA TRP A 257 6.60 -14.69 8.26
C TRP A 257 5.35 -14.79 7.38
N ILE A 258 4.18 -15.11 7.96
CA ILE A 258 2.90 -15.22 7.27
C ILE A 258 2.54 -13.88 6.61
N PHE A 259 2.81 -12.78 7.31
CA PHE A 259 2.46 -11.42 6.88
C PHE A 259 3.45 -10.82 5.88
N TRP A 260 4.47 -11.56 5.48
CA TRP A 260 5.32 -11.26 4.32
C TRP A 260 5.01 -12.20 3.17
N VAL A 261 5.04 -13.51 3.44
CA VAL A 261 4.84 -14.55 2.44
C VAL A 261 3.43 -14.50 1.85
N GLY A 262 2.41 -14.42 2.70
CA GLY A 262 1.01 -14.35 2.25
C GLY A 262 0.74 -13.16 1.34
N PRO A 263 1.05 -11.93 1.79
CA PRO A 263 0.83 -10.75 0.96
C PRO A 263 1.64 -10.72 -0.34
N PHE A 264 2.89 -11.19 -0.36
CA PHE A 264 3.67 -11.24 -1.61
C PHE A 264 3.13 -12.29 -2.59
N ILE A 265 2.68 -13.45 -2.12
CA ILE A 265 2.01 -14.44 -2.98
C ILE A 265 0.70 -13.86 -3.52
N GLY A 266 -0.16 -13.28 -2.67
CA GLY A 266 -1.41 -12.67 -3.10
C GLY A 266 -1.22 -11.56 -4.13
N ALA A 267 -0.21 -10.70 -3.93
CA ALA A 267 0.15 -9.66 -4.88
C ALA A 267 0.66 -10.20 -6.22
N ALA A 268 1.50 -11.24 -6.19
CA ALA A 268 2.01 -11.89 -7.40
C ALA A 268 0.88 -12.55 -8.22
N LEU A 269 -0.03 -13.25 -7.54
CA LEU A 269 -1.20 -13.86 -8.18
C LEU A 269 -2.11 -12.80 -8.81
N ALA A 270 -2.35 -11.67 -8.12
CA ALA A 270 -3.13 -10.57 -8.66
C ALA A 270 -2.47 -9.92 -9.88
N ALA A 271 -1.14 -9.72 -9.84
CA ALA A 271 -0.38 -9.21 -10.97
C ALA A 271 -0.45 -10.17 -12.18
N LEU A 272 -0.24 -11.47 -11.94
CA LEU A 272 -0.33 -12.50 -12.98
C LEU A 272 -1.72 -12.54 -13.60
N TYR A 273 -2.77 -12.59 -12.77
CA TYR A 273 -4.15 -12.61 -13.23
C TYR A 273 -4.49 -11.38 -14.08
N HIS A 274 -4.18 -10.19 -13.59
CA HIS A 274 -4.51 -8.96 -14.31
C HIS A 274 -3.72 -8.82 -15.62
N GLN A 275 -2.42 -9.12 -15.63
CA GLN A 275 -1.57 -8.94 -16.82
C GLN A 275 -1.79 -10.04 -17.87
N VAL A 276 -1.89 -11.30 -17.45
CA VAL A 276 -1.92 -12.44 -18.38
C VAL A 276 -3.36 -12.83 -18.75
N VAL A 277 -4.29 -12.83 -17.79
CA VAL A 277 -5.67 -13.30 -18.04
C VAL A 277 -6.56 -12.17 -18.52
N ILE A 278 -6.58 -11.04 -17.81
CA ILE A 278 -7.50 -9.93 -18.14
C ILE A 278 -7.00 -9.10 -19.32
N ARG A 279 -5.75 -8.63 -19.27
CA ARG A 279 -5.19 -7.81 -20.35
C ARG A 279 -4.71 -8.62 -21.54
N ALA A 280 -4.66 -9.96 -21.41
CA ALA A 280 -4.27 -10.89 -22.46
C ALA A 280 -3.10 -10.36 -23.30
N ILE A 281 -1.97 -10.02 -22.64
CA ILE A 281 -0.74 -9.64 -23.35
C ILE A 281 -0.58 -10.67 -24.47
N PRO A 282 -0.66 -10.27 -25.75
CA PRO A 282 -0.73 -11.23 -26.82
C PRO A 282 0.52 -12.08 -26.71
N PHE A 283 0.34 -13.37 -26.41
CA PHE A 283 1.38 -14.35 -26.63
C PHE A 283 1.71 -14.18 -28.11
N LYS A 284 2.85 -13.56 -28.41
CA LYS A 284 3.40 -13.65 -29.75
C LYS A 284 3.64 -15.13 -29.97
N SER A 285 2.68 -15.81 -30.60
CA SER A 285 2.96 -17.09 -31.23
C SER A 285 4.14 -16.81 -32.14
N LYS A 286 5.24 -17.53 -31.90
CA LYS A 286 6.33 -17.58 -32.87
C LYS A 286 5.79 -18.07 -34.20
#